data_AF-A0A4Q4WU83-F1
#
_entry.id   AF-A0A4Q4WU83-F1
#
_cell.length_a   1.000
_cell.length_b   1.000
_cell.length_c   1.000
_cell.angle_alpha   90.00
_cell.angle_beta   90.00
_cell.angle_gamma   90.00
#
_symmetry.space_group_name_H-M   'P 1'
#
loop_
_entity.id
_entity.type
_entity.pdbx_description
1 polymer ?
#
loop_
_entity_poly.entity_id
_entity_poly.type
_entity_poly.pdbx_seq_one_letter_code
_entity_poly.pdbx_strand_id
1 'polypeptide(L)'
;MGFSLFGHLPPELRREIWETALESSSPDKEVCVFSCAGSQLDKTLLEQLQVHQACSPLLWTCGESRDIALESWAPGRAFDPDSDILYIGGDTFKTFIGKLCFPENQIPEWVGRIRHLALDLRATRAGHLLPMSLENMHSLETISIVFPQSYGAMDIHASAQVPHQGKKHVETRVLSTHETDAMSIEADYIFETYMGEHPVQWRKSATVYMQEVISGLRRDVALNTENLPACWDKESGQLLLKFEARCFV
;
A
#
# COMPACT_ATOMS: atom_id res chain seq x y z
N MET A 1 11.54 8.76 29.71
CA MET A 1 12.82 8.16 30.16
C MET A 1 13.93 8.81 29.35
N GLY A 2 15.09 9.12 29.94
CA GLY A 2 16.23 9.72 29.24
C GLY A 2 17.17 8.66 28.64
N PHE A 3 18.09 9.07 27.77
CA PHE A 3 19.07 8.19 27.13
C PHE A 3 20.17 7.77 28.13
N SER A 4 19.84 6.83 29.00
CA SER A 4 20.67 6.43 30.14
C SER A 4 22.07 5.92 29.76
N LEU A 5 22.22 5.36 28.56
CA LEU A 5 23.49 4.83 28.07
C LEU A 5 24.53 5.91 27.75
N PHE A 6 24.11 7.13 27.38
CA PHE A 6 25.00 8.19 26.89
C PHE A 6 24.83 9.54 27.59
N GLY A 7 24.11 9.60 28.71
CA GLY A 7 23.82 10.86 29.43
C GLY A 7 25.05 11.62 29.95
N HIS A 8 26.24 11.03 29.90
CA HIS A 8 27.52 11.65 30.26
C HIS A 8 28.17 12.42 29.09
N LEU A 9 27.66 12.27 27.86
CA LEU A 9 28.21 12.93 26.68
C LEU A 9 27.70 14.38 26.54
N PRO A 10 28.53 15.29 25.99
CA PRO A 10 28.10 16.62 25.57
C PRO A 10 26.85 16.58 24.68
N PRO A 11 25.95 17.58 24.78
CA PRO A 11 24.73 17.66 23.96
C PRO A 11 24.98 17.51 22.46
N GLU A 12 26.10 18.04 21.96
CA GLU A 12 26.47 18.02 20.54
C GLU A 12 26.73 16.60 20.05
N LEU A 13 27.45 15.79 20.84
CA LEU A 13 27.75 14.39 20.52
C LEU A 13 26.51 13.50 20.68
N ARG A 14 25.65 13.78 21.66
CA ARG A 14 24.36 13.07 21.78
C ARG A 14 23.46 13.36 20.58
N ARG A 15 23.46 14.60 20.08
CA ARG A 15 22.75 14.97 18.86
C ARG A 15 23.26 14.20 17.64
N GLU A 16 24.57 14.17 17.42
CA GLU A 16 25.18 13.44 16.30
C GLU A 16 24.85 11.93 16.35
N ILE A 17 24.85 11.32 17.54
CA ILE A 17 24.44 9.92 17.74
C ILE A 17 22.98 9.71 17.32
N TRP A 18 22.09 10.64 17.68
CA TRP A 18 20.68 10.54 17.33
C TRP A 18 20.40 10.81 15.85
N GLU A 19 21.07 11.78 15.24
CA GLU A 19 20.98 12.05 13.80
C GLU A 19 21.47 10.84 13.00
N THR A 20 22.61 10.26 13.38
CA THR A 20 23.13 9.02 12.76
C THR A 20 22.17 7.86 12.97
N ALA A 21 21.59 7.73 14.16
CA ALA A 21 20.60 6.70 14.44
C ALA A 21 19.30 6.94 13.64
N LEU A 22 18.91 8.19 13.41
CA LEU A 22 17.72 8.56 12.63
C LEU A 22 17.89 8.10 11.18
N GLU A 23 19.04 8.42 10.57
CA GLU A 23 19.41 8.00 9.21
C GLU A 23 19.44 6.47 9.07
N SER A 24 19.87 5.77 10.13
CA SER A 24 19.91 4.30 10.15
C SER A 24 18.57 3.62 10.49
N SER A 25 17.58 4.39 10.98
CA SER A 25 16.33 3.86 11.55
C SER A 25 15.09 4.26 10.77
N SER A 26 15.22 5.03 9.69
CA SER A 26 14.15 5.20 8.71
C SER A 26 13.57 3.82 8.36
N PRO A 27 12.25 3.61 8.44
CA PRO A 27 11.65 2.33 8.09
C PRO A 27 12.06 1.98 6.67
N ASP A 28 12.29 0.69 6.41
CA ASP A 28 12.69 0.21 5.09
C ASP A 28 11.71 0.68 3.98
N LYS A 29 10.45 1.00 4.33
CA LYS A 29 9.38 1.46 3.42
C LYS A 29 8.36 2.36 4.14
N GLU A 30 8.11 3.57 3.65
CA GLU A 30 6.99 4.41 4.11
C GLU A 30 5.72 4.18 3.29
N VAL A 31 4.55 4.52 3.84
CA VAL A 31 3.28 4.41 3.11
C VAL A 31 2.88 5.75 2.54
N CYS A 32 2.89 5.85 1.21
CA CYS A 32 2.37 6.99 0.48
C CYS A 32 0.91 6.72 0.08
N VAL A 33 -0.03 7.48 0.65
CA VAL A 33 -1.46 7.32 0.38
C VAL A 33 -1.82 8.06 -0.92
N PHE A 34 -2.29 7.31 -1.91
CA PHE A 34 -2.84 7.88 -3.13
C PHE A 34 -4.20 8.54 -2.82
N SER A 35 -4.18 9.86 -2.68
CA SER A 35 -5.37 10.68 -2.52
C SER A 35 -5.57 11.57 -3.74
N CYS A 36 -6.72 11.46 -4.40
CA CYS A 36 -7.12 12.46 -5.38
C CYS A 36 -7.60 13.69 -4.61
N ALA A 37 -6.72 14.66 -4.36
CA ALA A 37 -7.13 15.95 -3.85
C ALA A 37 -8.00 16.67 -4.90
N GLY A 38 -9.32 16.50 -4.78
CA GLY A 38 -10.32 17.18 -5.61
C GLY A 38 -10.44 16.65 -7.04
N SER A 39 -11.55 17.00 -7.69
CA SER A 39 -11.86 16.67 -9.08
C SER A 39 -10.89 17.36 -10.05
N GLN A 40 -9.65 16.90 -10.14
CA GLN A 40 -8.78 17.30 -11.22
C GLN A 40 -9.07 16.39 -12.41
N LEU A 41 -10.00 16.87 -13.24
CA LEU A 41 -10.30 16.34 -14.58
C LEU A 41 -9.12 16.47 -15.55
N ASP A 42 -8.00 17.06 -15.12
CA ASP A 42 -6.84 17.30 -15.95
C ASP A 42 -5.80 16.15 -15.95
N LYS A 43 -4.97 16.17 -16.99
CA LYS A 43 -3.89 15.21 -17.26
C LYS A 43 -2.75 15.26 -16.21
N THR A 44 -2.85 16.13 -15.21
CA THR A 44 -1.89 16.41 -14.11
C THR A 44 -2.03 15.50 -12.89
N LEU A 45 -3.01 14.58 -12.88
CA LEU A 45 -3.38 13.71 -11.76
C LEU A 45 -2.27 12.83 -11.16
N LEU A 46 -1.13 12.68 -11.84
CA LEU A 46 0.01 11.88 -11.39
C LEU A 46 1.27 12.73 -11.19
N GLU A 47 1.12 14.03 -10.92
CA GLU A 47 2.19 14.84 -10.36
C GLU A 47 2.64 14.27 -8.99
N GLN A 48 3.89 14.58 -8.65
CA GLN A 48 4.70 13.90 -7.63
C GLN A 48 3.93 13.68 -6.33
N LEU A 49 3.54 12.43 -6.08
CA LEU A 49 2.88 12.03 -4.85
C LEU A 49 3.77 12.42 -3.67
N GLN A 50 3.19 13.04 -2.65
CA GLN A 50 3.93 13.37 -1.44
C GLN A 50 3.72 12.28 -0.40
N VAL A 51 4.83 11.81 0.15
CA VAL A 51 4.79 10.87 1.25
C VAL A 51 4.32 11.64 2.47
N HIS A 52 3.27 11.11 3.09
CA HIS A 52 2.75 11.63 4.34
C HIS A 52 3.59 11.06 5.49
N GLN A 53 4.85 11.50 5.50
CA GLN A 53 5.82 11.44 6.60
C GLN A 53 6.39 10.07 7.01
N ALA A 54 7.69 10.10 7.37
CA ALA A 54 8.50 8.98 7.84
C ALA A 54 8.32 8.69 9.34
N CYS A 55 8.30 7.40 9.71
CA CYS A 55 8.58 7.02 11.09
C CYS A 55 10.08 7.06 11.34
N SER A 56 10.48 7.32 12.58
CA SER A 56 11.75 6.82 13.10
C SER A 56 11.45 6.14 14.44
N PRO A 57 11.96 4.93 14.69
CA PRO A 57 11.99 4.29 16.01
C PRO A 57 12.47 5.24 17.14
N LEU A 58 13.24 6.28 16.78
CA LEU A 58 13.70 7.30 17.70
C LEU A 58 12.59 8.17 18.31
N LEU A 59 11.42 8.29 17.67
CA LEU A 59 10.27 9.02 18.21
C LEU A 59 9.76 8.44 19.54
N TRP A 60 9.97 7.14 19.75
CA TRP A 60 9.48 6.41 20.91
C TRP A 60 10.57 6.03 21.91
N THR A 61 11.83 6.38 21.63
CA THR A 61 12.99 5.92 22.43
C THR A 61 13.18 6.75 23.70
N CYS A 62 13.31 8.08 23.60
CA CYS A 62 13.40 9.00 24.75
C CYS A 62 12.99 10.42 24.37
N GLY A 63 12.93 11.34 25.34
CA GLY A 63 12.55 12.74 25.07
C GLY A 63 13.53 13.44 24.12
N GLU A 64 14.83 13.24 24.35
CA GLU A 64 15.90 13.83 23.54
C GLU A 64 15.91 13.32 22.09
N SER A 65 15.76 12.01 21.89
CA SER A 65 15.68 11.41 20.54
C SER A 65 14.44 11.86 19.79
N ARG A 66 13.32 12.02 20.50
CA ARG A 66 12.08 12.54 19.95
C ARG A 66 12.24 13.99 19.49
N ASP A 67 12.88 14.84 20.29
CA ASP A 67 13.08 16.25 19.93
C ASP A 67 13.97 16.37 18.69
N ILE A 68 15.04 15.59 18.59
CA ILE A 68 15.93 15.57 17.41
C ILE A 68 15.24 15.00 16.17
N ALA A 69 14.45 13.93 16.32
CA ALA A 69 13.64 13.36 15.25
C ALA A 69 12.55 14.34 14.75
N LEU A 70 12.01 15.17 15.65
CA LEU A 70 11.05 16.21 15.30
C LEU A 70 11.73 17.46 14.69
N GLU A 71 12.95 17.80 15.09
CA GLU A 71 13.76 18.91 14.52
C GLU A 71 14.29 18.59 13.11
N SER A 72 14.72 17.34 12.88
CA SER A 72 15.27 16.88 11.60
C SER A 72 14.21 16.57 10.54
N TRP A 73 12.94 16.75 10.90
CA TRP A 73 11.82 16.36 10.07
C TRP A 73 11.54 17.38 8.97
N ALA A 74 11.79 16.98 7.72
CA ALA A 74 11.30 17.68 6.54
C ALA A 74 9.84 17.28 6.25
N PRO A 75 8.85 18.19 6.35
CA PRO A 75 7.51 17.89 5.86
C PRO A 75 7.53 17.65 4.35
N GLY A 76 6.81 16.61 3.89
CA GLY A 76 6.50 16.41 2.49
C GLY A 76 7.70 16.02 1.63
N ARG A 77 8.41 14.94 1.99
CA ARG A 77 9.32 14.30 1.02
C ARG A 77 8.50 13.73 -0.14
N ALA A 78 9.07 13.77 -1.33
CA ALA A 78 8.48 13.13 -2.49
C ALA A 78 8.39 11.61 -2.28
N PHE A 79 7.37 11.01 -2.87
CA PHE A 79 7.26 9.57 -3.05
C PHE A 79 8.48 9.04 -3.78
N ASP A 80 9.14 8.08 -3.14
CA ASP A 80 10.20 7.31 -3.73
C ASP A 80 9.63 5.94 -4.19
N PRO A 81 9.37 5.75 -5.49
CA PRO A 81 8.78 4.51 -5.99
C PRO A 81 9.69 3.28 -5.78
N ASP A 82 10.98 3.49 -5.55
CA ASP A 82 11.98 2.44 -5.39
C ASP A 82 12.03 1.89 -3.95
N SER A 83 11.45 2.59 -2.97
CA SER A 83 11.44 2.17 -1.55
C SER A 83 10.05 2.20 -0.92
N ASP A 84 9.20 3.16 -1.26
CA ASP A 84 7.92 3.37 -0.61
C ASP A 84 6.82 2.41 -1.07
N ILE A 85 5.83 2.22 -0.18
CA ILE A 85 4.58 1.52 -0.47
C ILE A 85 3.56 2.54 -0.94
N LEU A 86 3.10 2.41 -2.18
CA LEU A 86 1.96 3.16 -2.68
C LEU A 86 0.66 2.51 -2.20
N TYR A 87 -0.08 3.15 -1.30
CA TYR A 87 -1.39 2.70 -0.84
C TYR A 87 -2.52 3.32 -1.67
N ILE A 88 -3.41 2.49 -2.21
CA ILE A 88 -4.56 2.92 -3.00
C ILE A 88 -5.86 2.47 -2.32
N GLY A 89 -6.67 3.44 -1.92
CA GLY A 89 -7.99 3.23 -1.35
C GLY A 89 -9.02 2.77 -2.38
N GLY A 90 -10.08 2.10 -1.94
CA GLY A 90 -11.16 1.63 -2.82
C GLY A 90 -11.79 2.74 -3.66
N ASP A 91 -11.93 3.95 -3.09
CA ASP A 91 -12.55 5.10 -3.75
C ASP A 91 -11.64 5.73 -4.82
N THR A 92 -10.32 5.57 -4.71
CA THR A 92 -9.35 6.15 -5.65
C THR A 92 -8.82 5.13 -6.66
N PHE A 93 -9.06 3.83 -6.44
CA PHE A 93 -8.57 2.75 -7.30
C PHE A 93 -8.98 2.89 -8.76
N LYS A 94 -10.28 3.09 -9.04
CA LYS A 94 -10.77 3.23 -10.42
C LYS A 94 -10.15 4.42 -11.13
N THR A 95 -9.95 5.53 -10.42
CA THR A 95 -9.32 6.74 -10.96
C THR A 95 -7.86 6.49 -11.30
N PHE A 96 -7.11 5.89 -10.37
CA PHE A 96 -5.70 5.55 -10.58
C PHE A 96 -5.51 4.62 -11.77
N ILE A 97 -6.24 3.48 -11.78
CA ILE A 97 -6.11 2.48 -12.84
C ILE A 97 -6.61 3.01 -14.18
N GLY A 98 -7.72 3.75 -14.20
CA GLY A 98 -8.20 4.40 -15.42
C GLY A 98 -7.13 5.29 -16.05
N LYS A 99 -6.35 6.02 -15.26
CA LYS A 99 -5.27 6.85 -15.79
C LYS A 99 -4.13 6.05 -16.41
N LEU A 100 -3.85 4.85 -15.90
CA LEU A 100 -2.81 3.96 -16.43
C LEU A 100 -3.24 3.17 -17.67
N CYS A 101 -4.53 2.86 -17.81
CA CYS A 101 -4.99 1.98 -18.88
C CYS A 101 -5.35 2.70 -20.19
N PHE A 102 -5.54 4.02 -20.20
CA PHE A 102 -5.93 4.76 -21.41
C PHE A 102 -4.70 5.33 -22.16
N PRO A 103 -4.50 4.98 -23.46
CA PRO A 103 -3.33 5.37 -24.25
C PRO A 103 -3.11 6.89 -24.40
N GLU A 104 -4.16 7.68 -24.22
CA GLU A 104 -4.12 9.14 -24.36
C GLU A 104 -3.50 9.85 -23.15
N ASN A 105 -3.28 9.12 -22.06
CA ASN A 105 -2.66 9.65 -20.85
C ASN A 105 -1.14 9.51 -20.93
N GLN A 106 -0.42 10.58 -20.61
CA GLN A 106 1.00 10.49 -20.33
C GLN A 106 1.17 9.79 -18.98
N ILE A 107 1.68 8.57 -19.00
CA ILE A 107 2.00 7.81 -17.80
C ILE A 107 3.37 8.30 -17.30
N PRO A 108 3.47 8.82 -16.06
CA PRO A 108 4.75 9.27 -15.54
C PRO A 108 5.74 8.12 -15.38
N GLU A 109 7.01 8.41 -15.61
CA GLU A 109 8.10 7.43 -15.49
C GLU A 109 8.19 6.79 -14.10
N TRP A 110 7.80 7.52 -13.05
CA TRP A 110 7.81 6.99 -11.68
C TRP A 110 6.87 5.79 -11.50
N VAL A 111 5.80 5.67 -12.31
CA VAL A 111 4.87 4.53 -12.23
C VAL A 111 5.58 3.22 -12.55
N GLY A 112 6.45 3.25 -13.56
CA GLY A 112 7.25 2.08 -13.95
C GLY A 112 8.20 1.61 -12.86
N ARG A 113 8.66 2.54 -12.01
CA ARG A 113 9.58 2.28 -10.91
C ARG A 113 8.91 1.76 -9.64
N ILE A 114 7.57 1.77 -9.53
CA ILE A 114 6.88 1.34 -8.31
C ILE A 114 7.24 -0.10 -7.99
N ARG A 115 7.86 -0.35 -6.85
CA ARG A 115 8.20 -1.71 -6.38
C ARG A 115 7.15 -2.29 -5.45
N HIS A 116 6.44 -1.46 -4.69
CA HIS A 116 5.51 -1.90 -3.65
C HIS A 116 4.15 -1.21 -3.76
N LEU A 117 3.11 -2.01 -3.98
CA LEU A 117 1.72 -1.55 -4.11
C LEU A 117 0.89 -2.16 -2.97
N ALA A 118 0.08 -1.33 -2.30
CA ALA A 118 -0.86 -1.77 -1.28
C ALA A 118 -2.29 -1.35 -1.65
N LEU A 119 -3.23 -2.28 -1.59
CA LEU A 119 -4.60 -2.10 -2.04
C LEU A 119 -5.58 -2.29 -0.88
N ASP A 120 -6.55 -1.40 -0.77
CA ASP A 120 -7.73 -1.60 0.08
C ASP A 120 -8.52 -2.84 -0.34
N LEU A 121 -9.22 -3.47 0.61
CA LEU A 121 -10.04 -4.66 0.36
C LEU A 121 -11.11 -4.46 -0.73
N ARG A 122 -11.62 -3.23 -0.90
CA ARG A 122 -12.57 -2.92 -1.99
C ARG A 122 -11.89 -2.84 -3.34
N ALA A 123 -10.65 -2.35 -3.38
CA ALA A 123 -9.87 -2.21 -4.60
C ALA A 123 -9.55 -3.59 -5.21
N THR A 124 -9.29 -4.60 -4.38
CA THR A 124 -9.00 -5.97 -4.83
C THR A 124 -10.21 -6.62 -5.51
N ARG A 125 -11.43 -6.26 -5.13
CA ARG A 125 -12.66 -6.68 -5.84
C ARG A 125 -12.77 -6.05 -7.22
N ALA A 126 -12.31 -4.81 -7.39
CA ALA A 126 -12.23 -4.16 -8.70
C ALA A 126 -11.02 -4.65 -9.53
N GLY A 127 -10.34 -5.70 -9.08
CA GLY A 127 -9.08 -6.21 -9.59
C GLY A 127 -9.06 -6.64 -11.05
N HIS A 128 -10.18 -6.78 -11.75
CA HIS A 128 -10.18 -7.07 -13.20
C HIS A 128 -9.46 -6.00 -14.04
N LEU A 129 -9.35 -4.76 -13.53
CA LEU A 129 -8.59 -3.69 -14.19
C LEU A 129 -7.11 -3.68 -13.79
N LEU A 130 -6.74 -4.33 -12.67
CA LEU A 130 -5.38 -4.40 -12.19
C LEU A 130 -4.43 -5.06 -13.22
N PRO A 131 -4.75 -6.20 -13.88
CA PRO A 131 -3.93 -6.79 -14.93
C PRO A 131 -3.43 -5.80 -15.96
N MET A 132 -4.33 -4.94 -16.48
CA MET A 132 -4.00 -3.97 -17.53
C MET A 132 -3.01 -2.91 -17.03
N SER A 133 -3.05 -2.56 -15.75
CA SER A 133 -2.11 -1.59 -15.18
C SER A 133 -0.72 -2.17 -14.91
N LEU A 134 -0.58 -3.50 -14.77
CA LEU A 134 0.70 -4.15 -14.47
C LEU A 134 1.72 -3.98 -15.60
N GLU A 135 1.27 -3.82 -16.84
CA GLU A 135 2.12 -3.53 -18.00
C GLU A 135 2.95 -2.26 -17.79
N ASN A 136 2.40 -1.30 -17.03
CA ASN A 136 3.02 0.00 -16.78
C ASN A 136 3.88 0.02 -15.50
N MET A 137 3.89 -1.04 -14.69
CA MET A 137 4.64 -1.14 -13.43
C MET A 137 5.73 -2.21 -13.53
N HIS A 138 6.73 -1.97 -14.37
CA HIS A 138 7.73 -2.97 -14.74
C HIS A 138 8.66 -3.39 -13.57
N SER A 139 8.85 -2.54 -12.57
CA SER A 139 9.64 -2.85 -11.37
C SER A 139 8.82 -3.41 -10.21
N LEU A 140 7.53 -3.71 -10.42
CA LEU A 140 6.66 -4.16 -9.33
C LEU A 140 7.13 -5.50 -8.75
N GLU A 141 7.30 -5.54 -7.44
CA GLU A 141 7.77 -6.72 -6.71
C GLU A 141 6.74 -7.23 -5.70
N THR A 142 5.92 -6.34 -5.14
CA THR A 142 5.00 -6.70 -4.06
C THR A 142 3.62 -6.06 -4.26
N ILE A 143 2.58 -6.89 -4.16
CA ILE A 143 1.19 -6.45 -4.03
C ILE A 143 0.69 -6.87 -2.66
N SER A 144 0.29 -5.89 -1.86
CA SER A 144 -0.28 -6.10 -0.53
C SER A 144 -1.77 -5.82 -0.54
N ILE A 145 -2.54 -6.60 0.22
CA ILE A 145 -3.94 -6.30 0.54
C ILE A 145 -3.99 -5.77 1.97
N VAL A 146 -4.54 -4.57 2.14
CA VAL A 146 -4.64 -3.92 3.45
C VAL A 146 -5.99 -4.23 4.07
N PHE A 147 -5.94 -4.95 5.18
CA PHE A 147 -7.06 -5.29 6.03
C PHE A 147 -7.31 -4.19 7.07
N PRO A 148 -8.58 -3.88 7.39
CA PRO A 148 -8.94 -2.82 8.34
C PRO A 148 -8.52 -3.12 9.78
N GLN A 149 -8.37 -4.39 10.13
CA GLN A 149 -7.99 -4.87 11.45
C GLN A 149 -7.21 -6.19 11.29
N SER A 150 -6.48 -6.60 12.33
CA SER A 150 -5.63 -7.80 12.27
C SER A 150 -6.32 -9.11 12.66
N TYR A 151 -7.58 -9.07 13.13
CA TYR A 151 -8.36 -10.26 13.48
C TYR A 151 -9.88 -9.96 13.41
N GLY A 152 -10.70 -11.02 13.42
CA GLY A 152 -12.15 -10.92 13.47
C GLY A 152 -12.85 -11.10 12.11
N ALA A 153 -14.13 -10.73 12.08
CA ALA A 153 -14.94 -10.75 10.86
C ALA A 153 -15.00 -9.36 10.23
N MET A 154 -15.00 -9.29 8.90
CA MET A 154 -15.12 -8.05 8.14
C MET A 154 -15.89 -8.24 6.85
N ASP A 155 -16.62 -7.21 6.45
CA ASP A 155 -17.32 -7.15 5.17
C ASP A 155 -16.33 -6.84 4.04
N ILE A 156 -16.53 -7.38 2.83
CA ILE A 156 -15.71 -7.10 1.65
C ILE A 156 -15.73 -5.61 1.24
N HIS A 157 -16.75 -4.87 1.67
CA HIS A 157 -16.89 -3.44 1.51
C HIS A 157 -16.24 -2.63 2.65
N ALA A 158 -15.63 -3.30 3.65
CA ALA A 158 -14.87 -2.62 4.68
C ALA A 158 -13.67 -1.89 4.07
N SER A 159 -13.43 -0.66 4.54
CA SER A 159 -12.28 0.14 4.13
C SER A 159 -11.26 0.17 5.24
N ALA A 160 -9.99 0.00 4.89
CA ALA A 160 -8.91 0.26 5.83
C ALA A 160 -8.86 1.77 6.09
N GLN A 161 -9.20 2.17 7.32
CA GLN A 161 -9.11 3.57 7.72
C GLN A 161 -7.64 3.94 7.79
N VAL A 162 -7.21 4.80 6.86
CA VAL A 162 -5.91 5.44 6.97
C VAL A 162 -5.94 6.28 8.25
N PRO A 163 -5.02 6.05 9.20
CA PRO A 163 -4.95 6.82 10.43
C PRO A 163 -5.00 8.34 10.13
N HIS A 164 -5.90 9.07 10.83
CA HIS A 164 -6.35 10.44 10.53
C HIS A 164 -5.28 11.44 10.04
N GLN A 165 -5.70 12.44 9.24
CA GLN A 165 -4.91 13.59 8.73
C GLN A 165 -4.22 14.47 9.80
N GLY A 166 -4.35 14.17 11.09
CA GLY A 166 -3.58 14.79 12.18
C GLY A 166 -2.54 13.87 12.82
N LYS A 167 -2.62 12.56 12.53
CA LYS A 167 -1.51 11.64 12.78
C LYS A 167 -0.48 11.92 11.71
N LYS A 168 0.68 12.31 12.20
CA LYS A 168 1.89 12.57 11.46
C LYS A 168 2.43 11.33 10.73
N HIS A 169 1.75 10.18 10.75
CA HIS A 169 2.39 8.94 10.35
C HIS A 169 1.38 7.82 10.10
N VAL A 170 1.63 7.06 9.04
CA VAL A 170 0.85 5.89 8.61
C VAL A 170 1.78 4.68 8.47
N GLU A 171 1.79 3.80 9.47
CA GLU A 171 2.52 2.53 9.39
C GLU A 171 1.60 1.41 8.91
N THR A 172 2.18 0.46 8.18
CA THR A 172 1.55 -0.85 7.99
C THR A 172 2.49 -1.94 8.46
N ARG A 173 1.92 -3.02 9.01
CA ARG A 173 2.64 -4.25 9.30
C ARG A 173 2.11 -5.39 8.45
N VAL A 174 2.98 -6.34 8.13
CA VAL A 174 2.58 -7.61 7.51
C VAL A 174 1.88 -8.47 8.55
N LEU A 175 0.75 -9.05 8.19
CA LEU A 175 0.02 -10.00 9.01
C LEU A 175 0.65 -11.39 8.86
N SER A 176 0.77 -12.11 9.97
CA SER A 176 1.19 -13.51 9.97
C SER A 176 0.11 -14.42 9.38
N THR A 177 0.51 -15.61 8.93
CA THR A 177 -0.42 -16.64 8.43
C THR A 177 -1.49 -17.00 9.48
N HIS A 178 -1.10 -17.04 10.76
CA HIS A 178 -2.05 -17.30 11.85
C HIS A 178 -3.11 -16.18 11.95
N GLU A 179 -2.71 -14.91 11.82
CA GLU A 179 -3.65 -13.78 11.85
C GLU A 179 -4.58 -13.79 10.63
N THR A 180 -4.06 -14.11 9.44
CA THR A 180 -4.88 -14.18 8.21
C THR A 180 -5.82 -15.38 8.21
N ASP A 181 -5.43 -16.52 8.79
CA ASP A 181 -6.28 -17.70 8.91
C ASP A 181 -7.39 -17.51 9.94
N ALA A 182 -7.12 -16.78 11.03
CA ALA A 182 -8.09 -16.47 12.08
C ALA A 182 -9.11 -15.39 11.68
N MET A 183 -8.87 -14.70 10.57
CA MET A 183 -9.72 -13.61 10.07
C MET A 183 -10.71 -14.13 9.03
N SER A 184 -11.97 -13.71 9.10
CA SER A 184 -12.99 -14.04 8.11
C SER A 184 -13.47 -12.83 7.32
N ILE A 185 -13.54 -12.96 6.01
CA ILE A 185 -14.14 -12.00 5.10
C ILE A 185 -15.52 -12.50 4.69
N GLU A 186 -16.48 -11.61 4.75
CA GLU A 186 -17.88 -11.86 4.45
C GLU A 186 -18.33 -10.94 3.32
N ALA A 187 -19.22 -11.46 2.48
CA ALA A 187 -19.96 -10.68 1.53
C ALA A 187 -21.43 -11.01 1.72
N ASP A 188 -22.24 -9.97 1.92
CA ASP A 188 -23.70 -10.07 1.94
C ASP A 188 -24.27 -8.84 1.23
N TYR A 189 -24.43 -8.94 -0.10
CA TYR A 189 -24.94 -7.85 -0.92
C TYR A 189 -25.72 -8.36 -2.11
N ILE A 190 -26.55 -7.47 -2.68
CA ILE A 190 -27.28 -7.72 -3.92
C ILE A 190 -26.53 -7.05 -5.07
N PHE A 191 -26.23 -7.82 -6.11
CA PHE A 191 -25.63 -7.34 -7.34
C PHE A 191 -26.68 -7.23 -8.43
N GLU A 192 -27.00 -6.00 -8.84
CA GLU A 192 -27.92 -5.76 -9.95
C GLU A 192 -27.22 -5.94 -11.30
N THR A 193 -27.79 -6.78 -12.15
CA THR A 193 -27.39 -6.91 -13.56
C THR A 193 -28.57 -6.61 -14.47
N TYR A 194 -28.32 -6.54 -15.78
CA TYR A 194 -29.38 -6.48 -16.79
C TYR A 194 -30.32 -7.70 -16.75
N MET A 195 -29.93 -8.80 -16.08
CA MET A 195 -30.72 -10.02 -15.88
C MET A 195 -31.47 -10.04 -14.54
N GLY A 196 -31.38 -8.97 -13.74
CA GLY A 196 -32.03 -8.84 -12.44
C GLY A 196 -31.06 -8.80 -11.25
N GLU A 197 -31.63 -8.92 -10.05
CA GLU A 197 -30.91 -8.92 -8.78
C GLU A 197 -30.31 -10.30 -8.49
N HIS A 198 -29.01 -10.34 -8.20
CA HIS A 198 -28.30 -11.55 -7.81
C HIS A 198 -27.74 -11.40 -6.39
N PRO A 199 -28.26 -12.15 -5.41
CA PRO A 199 -27.71 -12.13 -4.07
C PRO A 199 -26.33 -12.80 -4.06
N VAL A 200 -25.37 -12.15 -3.44
CA VAL A 200 -24.03 -12.68 -3.19
C VAL A 200 -23.86 -12.81 -1.69
N GLN A 201 -23.88 -14.05 -1.22
CA GLN A 201 -23.65 -14.38 0.18
C GLN A 201 -22.56 -15.43 0.33
N TRP A 202 -21.46 -15.08 0.99
CA TRP A 202 -20.39 -16.03 1.31
C TRP A 202 -19.54 -15.55 2.49
N ARG A 203 -18.86 -16.50 3.12
CA ARG A 203 -17.87 -16.27 4.17
C ARG A 203 -16.66 -17.17 3.95
N LYS A 204 -15.46 -16.61 4.04
CA LYS A 204 -14.19 -17.36 3.90
C LYS A 204 -13.08 -16.75 4.75
N SER A 205 -11.99 -17.49 4.98
CA SER A 205 -10.83 -16.92 5.66
C SER A 205 -10.12 -15.89 4.78
N ALA A 206 -9.37 -14.96 5.39
CA ALA A 206 -8.61 -13.96 4.63
C ALA A 206 -7.57 -14.62 3.74
N THR A 207 -6.94 -15.71 4.20
CA THR A 207 -6.02 -16.52 3.38
C THR A 207 -6.69 -17.07 2.12
N VAL A 208 -7.89 -17.66 2.24
CA VAL A 208 -8.63 -18.17 1.07
C VAL A 208 -9.00 -17.03 0.12
N TYR A 209 -9.46 -15.90 0.65
CA TYR A 209 -9.76 -14.72 -0.16
C TYR A 209 -8.54 -14.22 -0.93
N MET A 210 -7.37 -14.12 -0.28
CA MET A 210 -6.13 -13.74 -0.95
C MET A 210 -5.78 -14.68 -2.09
N GLN A 211 -5.89 -16.00 -1.89
CA GLN A 211 -5.61 -16.97 -2.94
C GLN A 211 -6.56 -16.84 -4.12
N GLU A 212 -7.83 -16.53 -3.89
CA GLU A 212 -8.77 -16.25 -4.97
C GLU A 212 -8.40 -14.97 -5.73
N VAL A 213 -8.02 -13.89 -5.05
CA VAL A 213 -7.57 -12.66 -5.69
C VAL A 213 -6.33 -12.92 -6.55
N ILE A 214 -5.34 -13.65 -6.02
CA ILE A 214 -4.13 -14.02 -6.76
C ILE A 214 -4.46 -14.89 -7.98
N SER A 215 -5.33 -15.88 -7.80
CA SER A 215 -5.74 -16.78 -8.89
C SER A 215 -6.54 -16.06 -9.97
N GLY A 216 -7.40 -15.12 -9.58
CA GLY A 216 -8.13 -14.24 -10.49
C GLY A 216 -7.17 -13.35 -11.28
N LEU A 217 -6.24 -12.68 -10.61
CA LEU A 217 -5.23 -11.83 -11.24
C LEU A 217 -4.38 -12.60 -12.25
N ARG A 218 -3.92 -13.82 -11.90
CA ARG A 218 -3.17 -14.69 -12.82
C ARG A 218 -3.99 -15.07 -14.04
N ARG A 219 -5.26 -15.44 -13.83
CA ARG A 219 -6.17 -15.80 -14.93
C ARG A 219 -6.36 -14.63 -15.87
N ASP A 220 -6.61 -13.44 -15.33
CA ASP A 220 -6.92 -12.26 -16.12
C ASP A 220 -5.68 -11.75 -16.89
N VAL A 221 -4.48 -11.83 -16.30
CA VAL A 221 -3.21 -11.56 -17.01
C VAL A 221 -2.99 -12.57 -18.14
N ALA A 222 -3.24 -13.86 -17.90
CA ALA A 222 -3.04 -14.90 -18.91
C ALA A 222 -3.97 -14.75 -20.14
N LEU A 223 -5.10 -14.05 -19.99
CA LEU A 223 -5.98 -13.73 -21.13
C LEU A 223 -5.40 -12.67 -22.06
N ASN A 224 -4.46 -11.85 -21.58
CA ASN A 224 -3.79 -10.81 -22.38
C ASN A 224 -2.52 -11.37 -23.03
N THR A 225 -2.67 -12.11 -24.13
CA THR A 225 -1.56 -12.80 -24.80
C THR A 225 -0.59 -11.87 -25.53
N GLU A 226 -1.01 -10.65 -25.85
CA GLU A 226 -0.23 -9.71 -26.65
C GLU A 226 0.67 -8.81 -25.80
N ASN A 227 0.18 -8.37 -24.62
CA ASN A 227 0.90 -7.48 -23.72
C ASN A 227 1.00 -8.06 -22.32
N LEU A 228 1.91 -9.04 -22.14
CA LEU A 228 2.16 -9.62 -20.83
C LEU A 228 3.04 -8.69 -19.97
N PRO A 229 2.70 -8.45 -18.69
CA PRO A 229 3.49 -7.59 -17.82
C PRO A 229 4.85 -8.19 -17.50
N ALA A 230 5.82 -7.35 -17.13
CA ALA A 230 7.20 -7.78 -16.84
C ALA A 230 7.29 -8.83 -15.70
N CYS A 231 6.32 -8.81 -14.78
CA CYS A 231 6.22 -9.76 -13.68
C CYS A 231 5.59 -11.10 -14.07
N TRP A 232 5.23 -11.34 -15.34
CA TRP A 232 4.64 -12.61 -15.79
C TRP A 232 5.71 -13.59 -16.26
N ASP A 233 5.75 -14.77 -15.64
CA ASP A 233 6.53 -15.89 -16.11
C ASP A 233 5.71 -16.75 -17.08
N LYS A 234 6.13 -16.75 -18.36
CA LYS A 234 5.50 -17.50 -19.44
C LYS A 234 5.64 -19.02 -19.26
N GLU A 235 6.70 -19.50 -18.63
CA GLU A 235 6.97 -20.93 -18.49
C GLU A 235 6.11 -21.56 -17.40
N SER A 236 6.03 -20.92 -16.24
CA SER A 236 5.23 -21.42 -15.11
C SER A 236 3.76 -20.93 -15.12
N GLY A 237 3.44 -19.93 -15.95
CA GLY A 237 2.13 -19.27 -15.96
C GLY A 237 1.83 -18.57 -14.63
N GLN A 238 2.86 -18.01 -13.99
CA GLN A 238 2.76 -17.37 -12.67
C GLN A 238 3.15 -15.89 -12.72
N LEU A 239 2.67 -15.15 -11.73
CA LEU A 239 3.18 -13.82 -11.42
C LEU A 239 4.37 -13.94 -10.47
N LEU A 240 5.52 -13.40 -10.89
CA LEU A 240 6.74 -13.24 -10.11
C LEU A 240 6.62 -12.08 -9.12
N LEU A 241 5.55 -12.09 -8.33
CA LEU A 241 5.23 -11.06 -7.34
C LEU A 241 5.08 -11.69 -5.96
N LYS A 242 5.53 -10.96 -4.93
CA LYS A 242 5.19 -11.27 -3.54
C LYS A 242 3.81 -10.74 -3.22
N PHE A 243 2.98 -11.57 -2.61
CA PHE A 243 1.67 -11.18 -2.10
C PHE A 243 1.68 -11.13 -0.57
N GLU A 244 1.22 -10.03 0.01
CA GLU A 244 1.22 -9.82 1.46
C GLU A 244 -0.15 -9.38 1.98
N ALA A 245 -0.51 -9.85 3.18
CA ALA A 245 -1.58 -9.26 3.97
C ALA A 245 -1.00 -8.20 4.87
N ARG A 246 -1.61 -7.02 4.94
CA ARG A 246 -1.16 -5.91 5.80
C ARG A 246 -2.29 -5.35 6.63
N CYS A 247 -1.98 -4.68 7.73
CA CYS A 247 -2.91 -3.79 8.43
C CYS A 247 -2.21 -2.49 8.82
N PHE A 248 -2.95 -1.40 8.95
CA PHE A 248 -2.42 -0.18 9.56
C PHE A 248 -2.16 -0.39 11.06
N VAL A 249 -1.20 0.37 11.62
CA VAL A 249 -0.82 0.37 13.05
C VAL A 249 -1.10 1.73 13.70
#